data_AF-A0A2T4U4J4-F1
#
_entry.id   AF-A0A2T4U4J4-F1
#
_cell.length_a   1.000
_cell.length_b   1.000
_cell.length_c   1.000
_cell.angle_alpha   90.00
_cell.angle_beta   90.00
_cell.angle_gamma   90.00
#
_symmetry.space_group_name_H-M   'P 1'
#
loop_
_entity.id
_entity.type
_entity.pdbx_description
1 polymer ?
#
loop_
_entity_poly.entity_id
_entity_poly.type
_entity_poly.pdbx_seq_one_letter_code
_entity_poly.pdbx_strand_id
1 'polypeptide(L)' 'MQTNKRKYLLLVIFLAVTFLMAAAFSYSGYSKSVQDCRDSGGTVTEDQLGFLAVTWSVSCEE' A
#
# COMPACT_ATOMS: atom_id res chain seq x y z
N MET A 1 10.27 28.31 -24.35
CA MET A 1 10.75 27.05 -23.74
C MET A 1 10.18 26.75 -22.34
N GLN A 2 9.31 27.59 -21.75
CA GLN A 2 8.78 27.40 -20.38
C GLN A 2 7.56 26.47 -20.27
N THR A 3 6.70 26.40 -21.29
CA THR A 3 5.39 25.73 -21.21
C THR A 3 5.47 24.22 -21.02
N ASN A 4 6.56 23.59 -21.48
CA ASN A 4 6.74 22.14 -21.38
C ASN A 4 7.17 21.71 -19.97
N LYS A 5 7.98 22.53 -19.26
CA LYS A 5 8.43 22.20 -17.89
C LYS A 5 7.25 22.10 -16.90
N ARG A 6 6.25 22.97 -17.04
CA ARG A 6 5.02 22.92 -16.23
C ARG A 6 4.18 21.66 -16.49
N LYS A 7 4.07 21.22 -17.75
CA LYS A 7 3.35 20.00 -18.11
C LYS A 7 4.02 18.75 -17.56
N TYR A 8 5.35 18.67 -17.64
CA TYR A 8 6.11 17.57 -17.04
C TYR A 8 6.00 17.55 -15.51
N LEU A 9 6.06 18.72 -14.85
CA LEU A 9 5.87 18.82 -13.41
C LEU A 9 4.49 18.28 -12.98
N LEU A 10 3.43 18.66 -13.68
CA LEU A 10 2.07 18.19 -13.40
C LEU A 10 1.94 16.67 -13.60
N LEU A 11 2.57 16.10 -14.63
CA LEU A 11 2.59 14.66 -14.85
C LEU A 11 3.30 13.90 -13.71
N VAL A 12 4.43 14.42 -13.22
CA VAL A 12 5.15 13.82 -12.09
C VAL A 12 4.32 13.86 -10.81
N ILE A 13 3.66 14.98 -10.54
CA ILE A 13 2.77 15.12 -9.38
C ILE A 13 1.61 14.13 -9.50
N PHE A 14 1.00 14.02 -10.68
CA PHE A 14 -0.10 13.08 -10.90
C PHE A 14 0.34 11.63 -10.66
N LEU A 15 1.49 11.22 -11.22
CA LEU A 15 2.08 9.90 -10.99
C LEU A 15 2.33 9.65 -9.49
N ALA A 16 2.93 10.60 -8.79
CA ALA A 16 3.18 10.48 -7.35
C ALA A 16 1.89 10.29 -6.56
N VAL A 17 0.83 11.05 -6.87
CA VAL A 17 -0.48 10.92 -6.21
C VAL A 17 -1.11 9.55 -6.48
N THR A 18 -1.08 9.07 -7.73
CA THR A 18 -1.61 7.74 -8.06
C THR A 18 -0.85 6.62 -7.35
N PHE A 19 0.47 6.76 -7.22
CA PHE A 19 1.31 5.80 -6.50
C PHE A 19 0.98 5.76 -4.99
N LEU A 20 0.81 6.93 -4.37
CA LEU A 20 0.40 7.01 -2.96
C LEU A 20 -1.01 6.43 -2.73
N MET A 21 -1.94 6.65 -3.65
CA MET A 21 -3.26 6.02 -3.60
C MET A 21 -3.17 4.49 -3.66
N ALA A 22 -2.39 3.94 -4.60
CA ALA A 22 -2.21 2.50 -4.72
C ALA A 22 -1.59 1.88 -3.46
N ALA A 23 -0.61 2.54 -2.86
CA ALA A 23 -0.02 2.14 -1.58
C ALA A 23 -1.07 2.12 -0.44
N ALA A 24 -1.92 3.15 -0.34
CA ALA A 24 -2.97 3.20 0.67
C ALA A 24 -4.00 2.06 0.51
N PHE A 25 -4.40 1.75 -0.73
CA PHE A 25 -5.28 0.59 -1.00
C PHE A 25 -4.62 -0.73 -0.61
N SER A 26 -3.33 -0.90 -0.92
CA SER A 26 -2.59 -2.10 -0.55
C SER A 26 -2.51 -2.28 0.98
N TYR A 27 -2.21 -1.20 1.71
CA TYR A 27 -2.21 -1.21 3.17
C TYR A 27 -3.58 -1.54 3.77
N SER A 28 -4.67 -1.04 3.17
CA SER A 28 -6.03 -1.39 3.61
C SER A 28 -6.32 -2.88 3.46
N GLY A 29 -5.79 -3.53 2.41
CA GLY A 29 -5.89 -4.97 2.22
C GLY A 29 -5.15 -5.72 3.33
N TYR A 30 -3.89 -5.33 3.58
CA TYR A 30 -3.08 -5.88 4.67
C TYR A 30 -3.79 -5.77 6.02
N SER A 31 -4.26 -4.56 6.38
CA SER A 31 -4.89 -4.34 7.68
C SER A 31 -6.14 -5.19 7.86
N LYS A 32 -6.88 -5.41 6.77
CA LYS A 32 -8.06 -6.26 6.78
C LYS A 32 -7.68 -7.72 7.00
N SER A 33 -6.67 -8.24 6.31
CA SER A 33 -6.19 -9.62 6.49
C SER A 33 -5.67 -9.88 7.90
N VAL A 34 -4.96 -8.92 8.50
CA VAL A 34 -4.55 -8.98 9.91
C VAL A 34 -5.75 -9.01 10.84
N GLN A 35 -6.76 -8.18 10.57
CA GLN A 35 -7.97 -8.12 11.38
C GLN A 35 -8.78 -9.41 11.28
N ASP A 36 -9.00 -9.94 10.07
CA ASP A 36 -9.71 -11.19 9.83
C ASP A 36 -9.02 -12.37 10.55
N CYS A 37 -7.68 -12.40 10.57
CA CYS A 37 -6.90 -13.39 11.31
C CYS A 37 -7.17 -13.32 12.83
N ARG A 38 -7.07 -12.11 13.40
CA ARG A 38 -7.32 -11.89 14.84
C ARG A 38 -8.75 -12.19 15.24
N ASP A 39 -9.72 -11.81 14.40
CA ASP A 39 -11.14 -12.04 14.65
C ASP A 39 -11.50 -13.53 14.60
N SER A 40 -10.74 -14.33 13.84
CA SER A 40 -10.84 -15.79 13.81
C SER A 40 -10.15 -16.48 14.99
N GLY A 41 -9.52 -15.71 15.89
CA GLY A 41 -8.77 -16.24 17.04
C GLY A 41 -7.35 -16.68 16.72
N GLY A 42 -6.90 -16.49 15.47
CA GLY A 42 -5.56 -16.85 15.03
C GLY A 42 -4.49 -15.83 15.47
N THR A 43 -3.24 -16.26 15.41
CA THR A 43 -2.06 -15.42 15.67
C THR A 43 -1.39 -15.06 14.35
N VAL A 44 -1.13 -13.78 14.15
CA VAL A 44 -0.34 -13.31 13.00
C VAL A 44 1.13 -13.64 13.26
N THR A 45 1.67 -14.59 12.49
CA THR A 45 3.04 -15.11 12.66
C THR A 45 4.04 -14.52 11.69
N GLU A 46 3.57 -13.94 10.57
CA GLU A 46 4.41 -13.25 9.61
C GLU A 46 3.77 -11.92 9.21
N ASP A 47 4.55 -10.85 9.40
CA ASP A 47 4.16 -9.48 9.10
C ASP A 47 5.26 -8.83 8.25
N GLN A 48 5.24 -9.11 6.94
CA GLN A 48 6.13 -8.43 6.01
C GLN A 48 5.39 -7.24 5.39
N LEU A 49 5.75 -6.03 5.82
CA LEU A 49 5.31 -4.79 5.21
C LEU A 49 6.46 -4.20 4.39
N GLY A 50 6.42 -4.37 3.08
CA GLY A 50 7.36 -3.75 2.15
C GLY A 50 7.19 -2.22 2.09
N PHE A 51 8.05 -1.55 1.32
CA PHE A 51 8.00 -0.08 1.19
C PHE A 51 6.61 0.39 0.76
N LEU A 52 6.02 1.30 1.55
CA LEU A 52 4.65 1.81 1.38
C LEU A 52 3.57 0.73 1.31
N ALA A 53 3.80 -0.44 1.91
CA ALA A 53 2.92 -1.60 1.83
C ALA A 53 2.58 -2.03 0.38
N VAL A 54 3.44 -1.70 -0.60
CA VAL A 54 3.24 -2.13 -2.00
C VAL A 54 3.33 -3.65 -2.14
N THR A 55 4.13 -4.28 -1.30
CA THR A 55 4.22 -5.73 -1.16
C THR A 55 4.00 -6.06 0.30
N TRP A 56 3.08 -6.98 0.57
CA TRP A 56 2.89 -7.49 1.91
C TRP A 56 2.45 -8.95 1.87
N SER A 57 2.72 -9.65 2.97
CA SER A 57 2.22 -11.00 3.23
C SER A 57 1.82 -11.09 4.70
N VAL A 58 0.69 -11.76 4.94
CA VAL A 58 0.19 -12.05 6.29
C VAL A 58 0.02 -13.55 6.38
N SER A 59 0.71 -14.16 7.33
CA SER A 59 0.53 -15.57 7.68
C SER A 59 -0.25 -15.64 9.00
N CYS A 60 -1.34 -16.41 8.99
CA CYS A 60 -2.20 -16.62 10.15
C CYS A 60 -2.14 -18.10 10.54
N GLU A 61 -1.78 -18.39 11.79
CA GLU A 61 -1.93 -19.72 12.38
C GLU A 61 -3.11 -19.73 13.35
N GLU A 62 -3.95 -20.76 13.26
CA GLU A 62 -5.09 -21.02 14.16
C GLU A 62 -4.63 -21.68 15.47
#